data_AF-A0A392QH22-F1
#
_entry.id   AF-A0A392QH22-F1
#
_cell.length_a   1.000
_cell.length_b   1.000
_cell.length_c   1.000
_cell.angle_alpha   90.00
_cell.angle_beta   90.00
_cell.angle_gamma   90.00
#
_symmetry.space_group_name_H-M   'P 1'
#
loop_
_entity.id
_entity.type
_entity.pdbx_description
1 polymer ?
#
loop_
_entity_poly.entity_id
_entity_poly.type
_entity_poly.pdbx_seq_one_letter_code
_entity_poly.pdbx_strand_id
1 'polypeptide(L)'
;LPKARVAAYKVFGYEPDILSAFNHAITDGVDVISISMNSKFPSEFIGSGFAIGSFNVVANGIIIVNSGGNYGPSPYTLTNVEPWVITVAASTTDRDFFSYVTLGNKKVLEGASFHGSGMPSGKFYQLIKGADAKAPKASRRKA
;
A
#
# COMPACT_ATOMS: atom_id res chain seq x y z
N LEU A 1 -18.85 -11.16 -17.92
CA LEU A 1 -17.40 -11.45 -17.84
C LEU A 1 -16.63 -10.13 -17.94
N PRO A 2 -15.57 -9.93 -17.13
CA PRO A 2 -14.68 -8.79 -17.30
C PRO A 2 -13.99 -8.87 -18.68
N LYS A 3 -13.94 -7.75 -19.41
CA LYS A 3 -13.47 -7.67 -20.81
C LYS A 3 -12.36 -6.64 -21.06
N ALA A 4 -11.89 -5.94 -20.02
CA ALA A 4 -10.85 -4.92 -20.18
C ALA A 4 -9.53 -5.55 -20.65
N ARG A 5 -8.77 -4.82 -21.48
CA ARG A 5 -7.40 -5.18 -21.85
C ARG A 5 -6.43 -4.51 -20.89
N VAL A 6 -5.29 -5.15 -20.63
CA VAL A 6 -4.27 -4.66 -19.69
C VAL A 6 -2.95 -4.51 -20.43
N ALA A 7 -2.37 -3.32 -20.35
CA ALA A 7 -0.98 -3.05 -20.68
C ALA A 7 -0.22 -2.77 -19.37
N ALA A 8 0.96 -3.38 -19.20
CA ALA A 8 1.74 -3.29 -17.97
C ALA A 8 3.07 -2.58 -18.22
N TYR A 9 3.26 -1.43 -17.56
CA TYR A 9 4.49 -0.64 -17.63
C TYR A 9 5.24 -0.76 -16.31
N LYS A 10 6.39 -1.43 -16.34
CA LYS A 10 7.21 -1.63 -15.14
C LYS A 10 8.09 -0.41 -14.91
N VAL A 11 7.93 0.25 -13.77
CA VAL A 11 8.73 1.41 -13.34
C VAL A 11 9.45 1.08 -12.04
N PHE A 12 10.70 1.53 -11.87
CA PHE A 12 11.53 1.23 -10.70
C PHE A 12 11.69 2.41 -9.75
N GLY A 13 10.63 3.20 -9.56
CA GLY A 13 10.59 4.25 -8.54
C GLY A 13 11.42 5.49 -8.86
N TYR A 14 12.08 5.54 -10.01
CA TYR A 14 12.77 6.72 -10.52
C TYR A 14 11.86 7.51 -11.46
N GLU A 15 11.94 8.83 -11.36
CA GLU A 15 11.13 9.77 -12.15
C GLU A 15 11.25 9.57 -13.68
N PRO A 16 12.44 9.31 -14.26
CA PRO A 16 12.56 9.06 -15.70
C PRO A 16 11.80 7.83 -16.18
N ASP A 17 11.72 6.78 -15.37
CA ASP A 17 10.97 5.56 -15.71
C ASP A 17 9.47 5.84 -15.80
N ILE A 18 8.96 6.67 -14.90
CA ILE A 18 7.55 7.07 -14.87
C ILE A 18 7.21 7.91 -16.10
N LEU A 19 8.07 8.87 -16.46
CA LEU A 19 7.90 9.69 -17.66
C LEU A 19 7.92 8.82 -18.93
N SER A 20 8.84 7.85 -19.00
CA SER A 20 8.91 6.89 -20.11
C SER A 20 7.63 6.06 -20.21
N ALA A 21 7.12 5.56 -19.07
CA ALA A 21 5.87 4.81 -19.01
C ALA A 21 4.67 5.65 -19.46
N PHE A 22 4.59 6.93 -19.08
CA PHE A 22 3.55 7.83 -19.55
C PHE A 22 3.59 8.03 -21.06
N ASN A 23 4.77 8.25 -21.64
CA ASN A 23 4.92 8.41 -23.09
C ASN A 23 4.49 7.15 -23.85
N HIS A 24 4.89 5.97 -23.37
CA HIS A 24 4.45 4.71 -23.97
C HIS A 24 2.94 4.51 -23.81
N ALA A 25 2.37 4.80 -22.64
CA ALA A 25 0.93 4.67 -22.40
C ALA A 25 0.09 5.56 -23.34
N ILE A 26 0.54 6.80 -23.58
CA ILE A 26 -0.09 7.69 -24.58
C ILE A 26 0.03 7.10 -25.98
N THR A 27 1.23 6.64 -26.36
CA THR A 27 1.50 6.09 -27.70
C THR A 27 0.70 4.81 -27.97
N ASP A 28 0.56 3.96 -26.96
CA ASP A 28 -0.19 2.70 -27.03
C ASP A 28 -1.71 2.93 -27.01
N GLY A 29 -2.17 4.17 -26.74
CA GLY A 29 -3.57 4.55 -26.76
C GLY A 29 -4.37 3.94 -25.61
N VAL A 30 -3.81 3.89 -24.40
CA VAL A 30 -4.55 3.39 -23.22
C VAL A 30 -5.68 4.36 -22.82
N ASP A 31 -6.80 3.83 -22.34
CA ASP A 31 -7.94 4.66 -21.92
C ASP A 31 -7.81 5.19 -20.48
N VAL A 32 -7.20 4.39 -19.60
CA VAL A 32 -7.05 4.67 -18.16
C VAL A 32 -5.71 4.17 -17.67
N ILE A 33 -5.03 4.98 -16.87
CA ILE A 33 -3.81 4.60 -16.15
C ILE A 33 -4.13 4.44 -14.66
N SER A 34 -3.84 3.25 -14.13
CA SER A 34 -3.88 2.96 -12.69
C SER A 34 -2.46 2.90 -12.15
N ILE A 35 -2.12 3.80 -11.23
CA ILE A 35 -0.81 3.83 -10.56
C ILE A 35 -1.04 3.71 -9.05
N SER A 36 -0.11 3.09 -8.33
CA SER A 36 -0.15 2.98 -6.87
C SER A 36 1.23 3.28 -6.33
N MET A 37 1.63 4.53 -6.50
CA MET A 37 2.95 5.03 -6.14
C MET A 37 2.80 6.36 -5.41
N ASN A 38 3.62 6.53 -4.38
CA ASN A 38 3.60 7.69 -3.50
C ASN A 38 5.04 8.06 -3.14
N SER A 39 5.34 9.35 -3.13
CA SER A 39 6.50 9.91 -2.44
C SER A 39 6.19 10.09 -0.96
N LYS A 40 7.22 10.28 -0.11
CA LYS A 40 6.99 10.57 1.32
C LYS A 40 6.35 11.94 1.56
N PHE A 41 6.61 12.90 0.68
CA PHE A 41 6.13 14.27 0.76
C PHE A 41 5.61 14.73 -0.61
N PRO A 42 4.55 15.55 -0.66
CA PRO A 42 4.12 16.14 -1.91
C PRO A 42 5.23 17.04 -2.48
N SER A 43 5.38 17.00 -3.79
CA SER A 43 6.32 17.86 -4.53
C SER A 43 5.58 19.04 -5.16
N GLU A 44 6.27 20.16 -5.36
CA GLU A 44 5.75 21.24 -6.20
C GLU A 44 5.56 20.75 -7.65
N PHE A 45 4.50 21.21 -8.32
CA PHE A 45 4.14 20.73 -9.64
C PHE A 45 5.19 21.07 -10.72
N ILE A 46 5.77 22.26 -10.67
CA ILE A 46 6.69 22.76 -11.71
C ILE A 46 8.02 22.00 -11.71
N GLY A 47 8.40 21.39 -10.58
CA GLY A 47 9.63 20.60 -10.45
C GLY A 47 9.41 19.09 -10.40
N SER A 48 8.17 18.63 -10.53
CA SER A 48 7.81 17.21 -10.42
C SER A 48 7.57 16.61 -11.79
N GLY A 49 8.45 15.71 -12.25
CA GLY A 49 8.21 14.97 -13.49
C GLY A 49 6.95 14.11 -13.44
N PHE A 50 6.53 13.65 -12.25
CA PHE A 50 5.22 13.02 -12.11
C PHE A 50 4.09 14.00 -12.44
N ALA A 51 4.11 15.21 -11.88
CA ALA A 51 3.06 16.20 -12.13
C ALA A 51 3.03 16.63 -13.61
N ILE A 52 4.19 16.93 -14.18
CA ILE A 52 4.32 17.33 -15.59
C ILE A 52 3.88 16.18 -16.53
N GLY A 53 4.37 14.97 -16.27
CA GLY A 53 4.03 13.79 -17.07
C GLY A 53 2.56 13.42 -16.99
N SER A 54 1.99 13.42 -15.78
CA SER A 54 0.56 13.12 -15.56
C SER A 54 -0.34 14.18 -16.20
N PHE A 55 0.06 15.46 -16.18
CA PHE A 55 -0.67 16.51 -16.88
C PHE A 55 -0.70 16.25 -18.39
N ASN A 56 0.43 15.85 -18.99
CA ASN A 56 0.50 15.50 -20.41
C ASN A 56 -0.41 14.31 -20.77
N VAL A 57 -0.45 13.28 -19.92
CA VAL A 57 -1.36 12.14 -20.09
C VAL A 57 -2.82 12.59 -20.09
N VAL A 58 -3.23 13.38 -19.09
CA VAL A 58 -4.62 13.87 -18.99
C VAL A 58 -4.96 14.82 -20.14
N ALA A 59 -4.00 15.63 -20.60
CA ALA A 59 -4.17 16.48 -21.78
C ALA A 59 -4.38 15.68 -23.08
N ASN A 60 -3.90 14.43 -23.14
CA ASN A 60 -4.18 13.49 -24.23
C ASN A 60 -5.48 12.68 -24.02
N GLY A 61 -6.32 13.06 -23.06
CA GLY A 61 -7.63 12.45 -22.83
C GLY A 61 -7.61 11.16 -22.00
N ILE A 62 -6.49 10.84 -21.36
CA ILE A 62 -6.30 9.61 -20.59
C ILE A 62 -6.48 9.90 -19.09
N ILE A 63 -7.36 9.16 -18.43
CA ILE A 63 -7.63 9.34 -16.99
C ILE A 63 -6.53 8.68 -16.17
N ILE A 64 -6.03 9.36 -15.14
CA ILE A 64 -5.13 8.78 -14.13
C ILE A 64 -5.86 8.60 -12.80
N VAL A 65 -5.72 7.40 -12.23
CA VAL A 65 -6.14 7.06 -10.86
C VAL A 65 -4.90 6.72 -10.04
N ASN A 66 -4.71 7.36 -8.89
CA ASN A 66 -3.56 7.12 -8.00
C ASN A 66 -3.96 7.08 -6.51
N SER A 67 -3.15 6.42 -5.68
CA SER A 67 -3.40 6.29 -4.23
C SER A 67 -3.11 7.58 -3.46
N GLY A 68 -3.88 7.90 -2.42
CA GLY A 68 -3.63 9.03 -1.53
C GLY A 68 -2.38 8.88 -0.64
N GLY A 69 -1.88 7.65 -0.50
CA GLY A 69 -0.73 7.30 0.33
C GLY A 69 -1.12 6.70 1.68
N ASN A 70 -0.14 6.10 2.36
CA ASN A 70 -0.33 5.35 3.61
C ASN A 70 0.31 6.05 4.83
N TYR A 71 0.38 7.38 4.80
CA TYR A 71 1.08 8.19 5.81
C TYR A 71 0.17 8.82 6.86
N GLY A 72 -1.12 8.48 6.84
CA GLY A 72 -2.08 8.91 7.86
C GLY A 72 -1.79 8.34 9.26
N PRO A 73 -2.65 8.63 10.27
CA PRO A 73 -3.94 9.31 10.16
C PRO A 73 -3.88 10.83 10.39
N SER A 74 -2.69 11.40 10.65
CA SER A 74 -2.55 12.84 10.88
C SER A 74 -2.99 13.67 9.67
N PRO A 75 -3.51 14.90 9.88
CA PRO A 75 -3.81 15.83 8.80
C PRO A 75 -2.58 16.11 7.91
N TYR A 76 -2.81 16.53 6.66
CA TYR A 76 -1.78 16.93 5.69
C TYR A 76 -0.78 15.81 5.33
N THR A 77 -1.26 14.58 5.18
CA THR A 77 -0.44 13.39 4.86
C THR A 77 -0.64 12.85 3.43
N LEU A 78 -1.49 13.48 2.61
CA LEU A 78 -1.64 13.15 1.19
C LEU A 78 -0.38 13.53 0.40
N THR A 79 -0.01 12.69 -0.58
CA THR A 79 1.22 12.88 -1.35
C THR A 79 0.96 13.16 -2.84
N ASN A 80 -0.15 12.67 -3.39
CA ASN A 80 -0.57 12.88 -4.78
C ASN A 80 -1.72 13.90 -4.79
N VAL A 81 -1.36 15.17 -5.00
CA VAL A 81 -2.26 16.33 -4.83
C VAL A 81 -2.50 17.07 -6.14
N GLU A 82 -2.09 16.49 -7.27
CA GLU A 82 -2.34 17.01 -8.60
C GLU A 82 -3.84 17.11 -8.87
N PRO A 83 -4.38 18.28 -9.23
CA PRO A 83 -5.83 18.47 -9.36
C PRO A 83 -6.44 17.73 -10.56
N TRP A 84 -5.62 17.26 -11.50
CA TRP A 84 -6.02 16.47 -12.67
C TRP A 84 -5.96 14.94 -12.43
N VAL A 85 -5.52 14.50 -11.25
CA VAL A 85 -5.44 13.07 -10.90
C VAL A 85 -6.59 12.69 -9.97
N ILE A 86 -7.21 11.54 -10.21
CA ILE A 86 -8.17 10.96 -9.27
C ILE A 86 -7.39 10.33 -8.11
N THR A 87 -7.30 11.04 -7.00
CA THR A 87 -6.63 10.56 -5.78
C THR A 87 -7.59 9.77 -4.90
N VAL A 88 -7.25 8.52 -4.61
CA VAL A 88 -8.14 7.54 -3.95
C VAL A 88 -7.67 7.23 -2.52
N ALA A 89 -8.57 7.36 -1.55
CA ALA A 89 -8.35 6.93 -0.16
C ALA A 89 -8.68 5.44 0.04
N ALA A 90 -8.14 4.84 1.10
CA ALA A 90 -8.47 3.47 1.50
C ALA A 90 -9.59 3.44 2.53
N SER A 91 -10.49 2.47 2.40
CA SER A 91 -11.54 2.17 3.37
C SER A 91 -11.66 0.65 3.57
N THR A 92 -12.37 0.23 4.59
CA THR A 92 -12.63 -1.20 4.88
C THR A 92 -13.86 -1.70 4.13
N THR A 93 -13.91 -3.00 3.89
CA THR A 93 -15.10 -3.73 3.40
C THR A 93 -15.85 -4.36 4.58
N ASP A 94 -16.97 -5.03 4.30
CA ASP A 94 -17.69 -5.87 5.27
C ASP A 94 -16.96 -7.19 5.62
N ARG A 95 -16.01 -7.62 4.77
CA ARG A 95 -15.17 -8.79 5.01
C ARG A 95 -13.96 -8.46 5.89
N ASP A 96 -13.80 -9.24 6.96
CA ASP A 96 -12.63 -9.25 7.84
C ASP A 96 -11.89 -10.59 7.83
N PHE A 97 -10.60 -10.55 8.21
CA PHE A 97 -9.74 -11.73 8.31
C PHE A 97 -9.34 -11.99 9.77
N PHE A 98 -10.03 -12.92 10.40
CA PHE A 98 -9.82 -13.30 11.79
C PHE A 98 -8.95 -14.55 11.93
N SER A 99 -8.23 -14.62 13.03
CA SER A 99 -7.49 -15.79 13.48
C SER A 99 -7.74 -16.02 14.96
N TYR A 100 -8.10 -17.25 15.30
CA TYR A 100 -8.44 -17.63 16.67
C TYR A 100 -7.25 -18.29 17.36
N VAL A 101 -6.92 -17.82 18.56
CA VAL A 101 -5.88 -18.39 19.42
C VAL A 101 -6.54 -19.07 20.61
N THR A 102 -6.38 -20.38 20.71
CA THR A 102 -6.81 -21.15 21.90
C THR A 102 -5.65 -21.28 22.86
N LEU A 103 -5.82 -20.77 24.08
CA LEU A 103 -4.83 -20.88 25.15
C LEU A 103 -4.96 -22.20 25.93
N GLY A 104 -3.90 -22.60 26.64
CA GLY A 104 -3.91 -23.82 27.46
C GLY A 104 -4.95 -23.81 28.59
N ASN A 105 -5.43 -22.62 29.00
CA ASN A 105 -6.53 -22.46 29.96
C ASN A 105 -7.93 -22.47 29.29
N LYS A 106 -8.02 -22.92 28.03
CA LYS A 106 -9.24 -23.00 27.22
C LYS A 106 -9.86 -21.65 26.82
N LYS A 107 -9.21 -20.52 27.14
CA LYS A 107 -9.65 -19.22 26.63
C LYS A 107 -9.39 -19.15 25.13
N VAL A 108 -10.40 -18.75 24.37
CA VAL A 108 -10.28 -18.46 22.94
C VAL A 108 -10.20 -16.95 22.76
N LEU A 109 -9.20 -16.49 22.04
CA LEU A 109 -9.00 -15.08 21.70
C LEU A 109 -9.17 -14.91 20.19
N GLU A 110 -9.95 -13.92 19.80
CA GLU A 110 -10.02 -13.47 18.41
C GLU A 110 -8.92 -12.43 18.16
N GLY A 111 -8.18 -12.60 17.07
CA GLY A 111 -7.19 -11.64 16.58
C GLY A 111 -7.32 -11.43 15.08
N ALA A 112 -6.59 -10.45 14.54
CA ALA A 112 -6.53 -10.18 13.11
C ALA A 112 -5.26 -10.79 12.51
N SER A 113 -5.39 -11.61 11.48
CA SER A 113 -4.25 -12.19 10.76
C SER A 113 -4.68 -12.72 9.40
N PHE A 114 -3.78 -12.63 8.42
CA PHE A 114 -3.92 -13.26 7.11
C PHE A 114 -2.76 -14.24 6.90
N HIS A 115 -2.91 -15.46 7.42
CA HIS A 115 -1.90 -16.50 7.29
C HIS A 115 -2.48 -17.72 6.57
N GLY A 116 -1.87 -18.13 5.46
CA GLY A 116 -2.40 -19.16 4.58
C GLY A 116 -2.43 -20.57 5.17
N SER A 117 -1.68 -20.82 6.25
CA SER A 117 -1.63 -22.12 6.93
C SER A 117 -1.62 -21.96 8.45
N GLY A 118 -2.66 -22.40 9.15
CA GLY A 118 -2.66 -22.35 10.62
C GLY A 118 -1.49 -23.13 11.26
N MET A 119 -1.26 -22.91 12.55
CA MET A 119 -0.45 -23.86 13.33
C MET A 119 -1.10 -25.26 13.27
N PRO A 120 -0.32 -26.35 13.42
CA PRO A 120 -0.88 -27.69 13.46
C PRO A 120 -2.01 -27.78 14.50
N SER A 121 -3.18 -28.24 14.05
CA SER A 121 -4.34 -28.37 14.93
C SER A 121 -4.04 -29.33 16.09
N GLY A 122 -4.52 -28.99 17.29
CA GLY A 122 -4.32 -29.80 18.49
C GLY A 122 -2.92 -29.75 19.10
N LYS A 123 -1.98 -28.99 18.51
CA LYS A 123 -0.64 -28.81 19.08
C LYS A 123 -0.54 -27.51 19.87
N PHE A 124 -0.31 -27.65 21.17
CA PHE A 124 -0.02 -26.52 22.05
C PHE A 124 1.48 -26.26 22.16
N TYR A 125 1.85 -24.99 22.25
CA TYR A 125 3.21 -24.53 22.45
C TYR A 125 3.31 -23.74 23.75
N GLN A 126 4.46 -23.80 24.42
CA GLN A 126 4.69 -23.03 25.63
C GLN A 126 4.70 -21.54 25.29
N LEU A 127 3.90 -20.76 26.03
CA LEU A 127 3.89 -19.31 25.94
C LEU A 127 4.85 -18.72 26.97
N ILE A 128 5.66 -17.75 26.54
CA ILE A 128 6.50 -16.94 27.41
C ILE A 128 6.18 -15.46 27.17
N LYS A 129 6.31 -14.61 28.19
CA LYS A 129 6.30 -13.16 27.96
C LYS A 129 7.66 -12.75 27.43
N GLY A 130 7.69 -11.82 26.47
CA GLY A 130 8.96 -11.31 25.93
C GLY A 130 9.91 -10.75 27.01
N ALA A 131 9.35 -10.19 28.09
CA ALA A 131 10.12 -9.70 29.24
C ALA A 131 10.86 -10.80 30.02
N ASP A 132 10.36 -12.04 29.97
CA ASP A 132 10.91 -13.21 30.66
C ASP A 132 11.92 -13.95 29.77
N ALA A 133 11.94 -13.67 28.45
CA ALA A 133 12.88 -14.21 27.48
C ALA A 133 14.26 -13.52 27.50
N LYS A 134 14.52 -12.63 28.46
CA LYS A 134 15.75 -11.83 28.49
C LYS A 134 16.99 -12.70 28.75
N ALA A 135 18.08 -12.41 28.06
CA ALA A 135 19.37 -12.99 28.41
C ALA A 135 19.81 -12.52 29.82
N PRO A 136 20.58 -13.32 30.59
CA PRO A 136 20.93 -13.03 31.99
C PRO A 136 21.57 -11.65 32.25
N LYS A 137 22.17 -11.01 31.22
CA LYS A 137 22.86 -9.72 31.32
C LYS A 137 22.20 -8.59 30.52
N ALA A 138 21.00 -8.81 29.97
CA ALA A 138 20.31 -7.79 29.18
C ALA A 138 19.66 -6.74 30.10
N SER A 139 19.97 -5.46 29.87
CA SER A 139 19.29 -4.34 30.52
C SER A 139 17.95 -4.07 29.83
N ARG A 140 16.96 -3.61 30.59
CA ARG A 140 15.70 -3.13 30.01
C ARG A 140 15.92 -1.71 29.49
N ARG A 141 15.73 -1.48 28.18
CA ARG A 141 15.56 -0.11 27.67
C ARG A 141 14.21 0.39 28.17
N LYS A 142 14.19 1.44 28.99
CA LYS A 142 12.93 2.13 29.34
C LYS A 142 12.35 2.68 28.04
N ALA A 143 11.10 2.31 27.76
CA ALA A 143 10.29 2.86 26.68
C ALA A 143 9.94 4.33 26.98
#